data_AF-A0A366KB67-F1
#
_entry.id   AF-A0A366KB67-F1
#
_cell.length_a   1.000
_cell.length_b   1.000
_cell.length_c   1.000
_cell.angle_alpha   90.00
_cell.angle_beta   90.00
_cell.angle_gamma   90.00
#
_symmetry.space_group_name_H-M   'P 1'
#
loop_
_entity.id
_entity.type
_entity.pdbx_description
1 polymer ?
#
loop_
_entity_poly.entity_id
_entity_poly.type
_entity_poly.pdbx_seq_one_letter_code
_entity_poly.pdbx_strand_id
1 'polypeptide(L)'
;MTRGRYWAVLLPFAAISCPLAALCMYAGSVSAEATLVAWILFGLAFVCPATVRRVRGAGVPTWIAWTILLFVCFACCFSSMVPLVAMRGIELWTYAATVTSFFVWLACSVPLVAVCLLPDKMKV
;
A
#
# COMPACT_ATOMS: atom_id res chain seq x y z
N MET A 1 -2.93 -21.84 -8.70
CA MET A 1 -1.50 -21.48 -8.45
C MET A 1 -1.25 -19.97 -8.42
N THR A 2 -2.01 -19.17 -9.16
CA THR A 2 -1.89 -17.70 -9.25
C THR A 2 -2.14 -16.96 -7.93
N ARG A 3 -3.10 -17.43 -7.10
CA ARG A 3 -3.38 -16.89 -5.77
C ARG A 3 -2.16 -16.93 -4.83
N GLY A 4 -1.43 -18.05 -4.80
CA GLY A 4 -0.26 -18.22 -3.91
C GLY A 4 0.89 -17.27 -4.25
N ARG A 5 1.13 -17.00 -5.55
CA ARG A 5 2.16 -16.06 -5.99
C ARG A 5 1.84 -14.60 -5.63
N TYR A 6 0.56 -14.24 -5.61
CA TYR A 6 0.13 -12.90 -5.20
C TYR A 6 0.27 -12.71 -3.68
N TRP A 7 -0.13 -13.71 -2.88
CA TRP A 7 0.08 -13.70 -1.44
C TRP A 7 1.56 -13.63 -1.03
N ALA A 8 2.44 -14.31 -1.77
CA ALA A 8 3.89 -14.24 -1.53
C ALA A 8 4.48 -12.83 -1.69
N VAL A 9 3.79 -11.92 -2.40
CA VAL A 9 4.20 -10.51 -2.54
C VAL A 9 3.47 -9.64 -1.52
N LEU A 10 2.15 -9.82 -1.38
CA LEU A 10 1.33 -8.96 -0.51
C LEU A 10 1.63 -9.17 0.98
N LEU A 11 1.86 -10.42 1.41
CA LEU A 11 1.99 -10.78 2.83
C LEU A 11 3.29 -10.22 3.44
N PRO A 12 4.48 -10.37 2.82
CA PRO A 12 5.70 -9.74 3.34
C PRO A 12 5.61 -8.22 3.33
N PHE A 13 5.01 -7.64 2.29
CA PHE A 13 4.83 -6.20 2.22
C PHE A 13 3.93 -5.68 3.34
N ALA A 14 2.78 -6.33 3.59
CA ALA A 14 1.91 -5.97 4.71
C ALA A 14 2.60 -6.20 6.08
N ALA A 15 3.34 -7.30 6.23
CA ALA A 15 4.02 -7.66 7.47
C ALA A 15 5.17 -6.70 7.82
N ILE A 16 5.83 -6.09 6.83
CA ILE A 16 6.91 -5.12 7.06
C ILE A 16 6.34 -3.69 7.16
N SER A 17 5.35 -3.34 6.34
CA SER A 17 4.78 -1.99 6.33
C SER A 17 4.11 -1.63 7.66
N CYS A 18 3.47 -2.57 8.33
CA CYS A 18 2.80 -2.33 9.62
C CYS A 18 3.77 -1.95 10.76
N PRO A 19 4.82 -2.74 11.08
CA PRO A 19 5.81 -2.35 12.09
C PRO A 19 6.63 -1.13 11.66
N LEU A 20 6.92 -0.96 10.37
CA LEU A 20 7.62 0.22 9.89
C LEU A 20 6.78 1.50 10.12
N ALA A 21 5.48 1.46 9.82
CA ALA A 21 4.57 2.57 10.11
C ALA A 21 4.48 2.86 11.61
N ALA A 22 4.35 1.83 12.46
CA ALA A 22 4.35 2.00 13.91
C ALA A 22 5.65 2.64 14.40
N LEU A 23 6.82 2.18 13.91
CA LEU A 23 8.12 2.77 14.21
C LEU A 23 8.20 4.25 13.79
N CYS A 24 7.65 4.62 12.62
CA CYS A 24 7.63 6.00 12.16
C CYS A 24 6.76 6.89 13.05
N MET A 25 5.59 6.40 13.48
CA MET A 25 4.72 7.09 14.43
C MET A 25 5.42 7.38 15.76
N TYR A 26 6.24 6.45 16.26
CA TYR A 26 7.01 6.64 17.50
C TYR A 26 8.27 7.51 17.32
N ALA A 27 8.94 7.42 16.18
CA ALA A 27 10.17 8.15 15.92
C ALA A 27 9.92 9.65 15.63
N GLY A 28 8.79 10.00 15.03
CA GLY A 28 8.42 11.40 14.74
C GLY A 28 9.44 12.16 13.88
N SER A 29 10.28 11.45 13.12
CA SER A 29 11.40 12.04 12.38
C SER A 29 11.14 12.08 10.87
N VAL A 30 11.57 13.17 10.22
CA VAL A 30 11.48 13.34 8.76
C VAL A 30 12.14 12.17 8.00
N SER A 31 13.25 11.65 8.52
CA SER A 31 13.98 10.51 7.94
C SER A 31 13.19 9.20 8.04
N ALA A 32 12.49 8.96 9.15
CA ALA A 32 11.66 7.76 9.30
C ALA A 32 10.49 7.79 8.32
N GLU A 33 9.79 8.94 8.24
CA GLU A 33 8.67 9.14 7.31
C GLU A 33 9.11 9.02 5.84
N ALA A 34 10.26 9.59 5.47
CA ALA A 34 10.81 9.43 4.12
C ALA A 34 11.15 7.96 3.79
N THR A 35 11.66 7.21 4.78
CA THR A 35 11.95 5.78 4.62
C THR A 35 10.68 4.97 4.44
N LEU A 36 9.61 5.27 5.18
CA LEU A 36 8.30 4.66 5.03
C LEU A 36 7.72 4.90 3.63
N VAL A 37 7.78 6.13 3.14
CA VAL A 37 7.33 6.48 1.78
C VAL A 37 8.16 5.72 0.72
N ALA A 38 9.48 5.68 0.87
CA ALA A 38 10.35 4.92 -0.04
C ALA A 38 10.03 3.42 -0.05
N TRP A 39 9.77 2.83 1.12
CA TRP A 39 9.36 1.42 1.25
C TRP A 39 8.01 1.15 0.57
N ILE A 40 7.05 2.05 0.74
CA ILE A 40 5.74 1.95 0.10
C ILE A 40 5.85 2.02 -1.43
N LEU A 41 6.64 2.97 -1.95
CA LEU A 41 6.91 3.09 -3.39
C LEU A 41 7.63 1.85 -3.95
N PHE A 42 8.58 1.31 -3.19
CA PHE A 42 9.26 0.07 -3.55
C PHE A 42 8.27 -1.10 -3.63
N GLY A 43 7.42 -1.27 -2.61
CA GLY A 43 6.41 -2.32 -2.59
C GLY A 43 5.40 -2.20 -3.73
N LEU A 44 5.00 -0.99 -4.11
CA LEU A 44 4.16 -0.73 -5.27
C LEU A 44 4.74 -1.32 -6.56
N ALA A 45 6.06 -1.23 -6.76
CA ALA A 45 6.72 -1.78 -7.95
C ALA A 45 6.50 -3.30 -8.08
N PHE A 46 6.30 -4.02 -6.98
CA PHE A 46 6.02 -5.46 -6.97
C PHE A 46 4.53 -5.76 -6.94
N VAL A 47 3.75 -5.00 -6.16
CA VAL A 47 2.30 -5.21 -6.00
C VAL A 47 1.57 -4.89 -7.31
N CYS A 48 1.91 -3.80 -8.00
CA CYS A 48 1.29 -3.41 -9.27
C CYS A 48 1.27 -4.53 -10.33
N PRO A 49 2.42 -5.10 -10.75
CA PRO A 49 2.43 -6.18 -11.74
C PRO A 49 1.77 -7.45 -11.21
N ALA A 50 1.86 -7.73 -9.91
CA ALA A 50 1.22 -8.89 -9.31
C ALA A 50 -0.32 -8.77 -9.34
N THR A 51 -0.87 -7.59 -9.02
CA THR A 51 -2.30 -7.26 -9.09
C THR A 51 -2.82 -7.39 -10.52
N VAL A 52 -2.14 -6.79 -11.50
CA VAL A 52 -2.56 -6.86 -12.91
C VAL A 52 -2.57 -8.30 -13.42
N ARG A 53 -1.53 -9.09 -13.11
CA ARG A 53 -1.49 -10.52 -13.46
C ARG A 53 -2.62 -11.30 -12.80
N ARG A 54 -2.94 -10.99 -11.54
CA ARG A 54 -3.99 -11.66 -10.77
C ARG A 54 -5.39 -11.38 -11.34
N VAL A 55 -5.70 -10.12 -11.62
CA VAL A 55 -6.99 -9.69 -12.20
C VAL A 55 -7.18 -10.29 -13.59
N ARG A 56 -6.14 -10.28 -14.45
CA ARG A 56 -6.17 -10.95 -15.76
C ARG A 56 -6.40 -12.46 -15.64
N GLY A 57 -5.72 -13.12 -14.70
CA GLY A 57 -5.90 -14.56 -14.43
C GLY A 57 -7.30 -14.93 -13.91
N ALA A 58 -7.98 -13.99 -13.23
CA ALA A 58 -9.38 -14.14 -12.83
C ALA A 58 -10.38 -13.87 -13.97
N GLY A 59 -9.92 -13.40 -15.13
CA GLY A 59 -10.79 -13.02 -16.25
C GLY A 59 -11.58 -11.73 -16.03
N VAL A 60 -11.15 -10.90 -15.07
CA VAL A 60 -11.78 -9.62 -14.73
C VAL A 60 -11.25 -8.53 -15.67
N PRO A 61 -12.09 -7.57 -16.10
CA PRO A 61 -11.66 -6.45 -16.92
C PRO A 61 -10.47 -5.68 -16.33
N THR A 62 -9.52 -5.30 -17.18
CA THR A 62 -8.30 -4.59 -16.76
C THR A 62 -8.56 -3.22 -16.13
N TRP A 63 -9.67 -2.56 -16.45
CA TRP A 63 -10.02 -1.27 -15.82
C TRP A 63 -10.22 -1.40 -14.30
N ILE A 64 -10.70 -2.55 -13.80
CA ILE A 64 -10.84 -2.81 -12.36
C ILE A 64 -9.47 -2.82 -11.68
N ALA A 65 -8.46 -3.44 -12.30
CA ALA A 65 -7.08 -3.40 -11.79
C ALA A 65 -6.58 -1.95 -11.71
N TRP A 66 -6.82 -1.15 -12.75
CA TRP A 66 -6.41 0.26 -12.76
C TRP A 66 -7.10 1.08 -11.67
N THR A 67 -8.40 0.87 -11.43
CA THR A 67 -9.12 1.54 -10.33
C THR A 67 -8.53 1.17 -8.98
N ILE A 68 -8.21 -0.10 -8.74
CA ILE A 68 -7.57 -0.54 -7.49
C ILE A 68 -6.20 0.12 -7.32
N LEU A 69 -5.37 0.11 -8.37
CA LEU A 69 -4.06 0.74 -8.33
C LEU A 69 -4.16 2.26 -8.12
N LEU A 70 -5.19 2.92 -8.65
CA LEU A 70 -5.43 4.33 -8.42
C LEU A 70 -5.63 4.66 -6.93
N PHE A 71 -6.39 3.85 -6.20
CA PHE A 71 -6.57 4.02 -4.75
C PHE A 71 -5.26 3.89 -3.99
N VAL A 72 -4.43 2.90 -4.34
CA VAL A 72 -3.14 2.69 -3.67
C VAL A 72 -2.17 3.82 -4.02
N CYS A 73 -2.14 4.27 -5.28
CA CYS A 73 -1.36 5.44 -5.70
C CYS A 73 -1.81 6.71 -4.95
N PHE A 74 -3.11 6.92 -4.79
CA PHE A 74 -3.64 8.03 -4.00
C PHE A 74 -3.13 7.99 -2.56
N ALA A 75 -3.16 6.84 -1.90
CA ALA A 75 -2.63 6.70 -0.56
C ALA A 75 -1.11 6.92 -0.47
N CYS A 76 -0.35 6.54 -1.51
CA CYS A 76 1.08 6.86 -1.59
C CYS A 76 1.33 8.36 -1.71
N CYS A 77 0.60 9.04 -2.60
CA CYS A 77 0.68 10.49 -2.78
C CYS A 77 0.27 11.24 -1.51
N PHE A 78 -0.72 10.73 -0.77
CA PHE A 78 -1.10 11.29 0.51
C PHE A 78 0.01 11.10 1.56
N SER A 79 0.62 9.92 1.61
CA SER A 79 1.69 9.60 2.55
C SER A 79 2.97 10.41 2.30
N SER A 80 3.27 10.77 1.04
CA SER A 80 4.41 11.63 0.71
C SER A 80 4.26 13.08 1.20
N MET A 81 3.07 13.49 1.64
CA MET A 81 2.85 14.79 2.29
C MET A 81 3.27 14.78 3.77
N VAL A 82 3.37 13.62 4.42
CA VAL A 82 3.71 13.52 5.85
C VAL A 82 5.11 14.09 6.16
N PRO A 83 6.17 13.79 5.38
CA PRO A 83 7.48 14.44 5.56
C PRO A 83 7.42 15.97 5.45
N LEU A 84 6.55 16.52 4.58
CA LEU A 84 6.38 17.97 4.43
C LEU A 84 5.75 18.59 5.68
N VAL A 85 4.82 17.88 6.33
CA VAL A 85 4.25 18.29 7.62
C VAL A 85 5.29 18.18 8.72
N ALA A 86 6.08 17.10 8.74
CA ALA A 86 7.15 16.88 9.71
C ALA A 86 8.23 17.98 9.68
N MET A 87 8.56 18.50 8.50
CA MET A 87 9.51 19.62 8.35
C MET A 87 9.07 20.92 9.03
N ARG A 88 7.78 21.07 9.40
CA ARG A 88 7.30 22.24 10.15
C ARG A 88 7.64 22.18 11.65
N GLY A 89 8.15 21.05 12.14
CA GLY A 89 8.63 20.90 13.53
C GLY A 89 7.52 20.88 14.59
N ILE A 90 6.25 20.79 14.18
CA ILE A 90 5.11 20.70 15.11
C ILE A 90 4.78 19.22 15.31
N GLU A 91 5.17 18.69 16.47
CA GLU A 91 5.04 17.26 16.80
C GLU A 91 3.59 16.77 16.71
N LEU A 92 2.64 17.53 17.24
CA LEU A 92 1.21 17.18 17.22
C LEU A 92 0.67 17.03 15.79
N TRP A 93 1.06 17.91 14.87
CA TRP A 93 0.61 17.87 13.47
C TRP A 93 1.27 16.72 12.71
N THR A 94 2.52 16.44 13.02
CA THR A 94 3.26 15.31 12.46
C THR A 94 2.61 14.00 12.88
N TYR A 95 2.34 13.83 14.18
CA TYR A 95 1.63 12.66 14.71
C TYR A 95 0.25 12.48 14.05
N ALA A 96 -0.56 13.55 13.98
CA ALA A 96 -1.86 13.50 13.34
C ALA A 96 -1.77 13.12 11.85
N ALA A 97 -0.76 13.64 11.13
CA ALA A 97 -0.52 13.32 9.73
C ALA A 97 -0.10 11.86 9.53
N THR A 98 0.80 11.33 10.36
CA THR A 98 1.22 9.92 10.31
C THR A 98 0.08 8.97 10.66
N VAL A 99 -0.74 9.30 11.66
CA VAL A 99 -1.95 8.51 11.99
C VAL A 99 -2.91 8.49 10.79
N THR A 100 -3.17 9.66 10.20
CA THR A 100 -4.11 9.79 9.08
C THR A 100 -3.60 9.03 7.86
N SER A 101 -2.30 9.15 7.52
CA SER A 101 -1.71 8.43 6.39
C SER A 101 -1.79 6.91 6.56
N PHE A 102 -1.57 6.40 7.79
CA PHE A 102 -1.71 4.99 8.09
C PHE A 102 -3.14 4.49 7.86
N PHE A 103 -4.15 5.20 8.35
CA PHE A 103 -5.55 4.82 8.13
C PHE A 103 -5.96 4.92 6.65
N VAL A 104 -5.52 5.97 5.95
CA VAL A 104 -5.74 6.10 4.50
C VAL A 104 -5.09 4.94 3.75
N TRP A 105 -3.86 4.58 4.12
CA TRP A 105 -3.16 3.44 3.55
C TRP A 105 -3.90 2.12 3.76
N LEU A 106 -4.36 1.85 4.99
CA LEU A 106 -5.15 0.66 5.29
C LEU A 106 -6.43 0.61 4.46
N ALA A 107 -7.21 1.71 4.46
CA ALA A 107 -8.47 1.78 3.72
C ALA A 107 -8.27 1.59 2.21
N CYS A 108 -7.28 2.25 1.63
CA CYS A 108 -6.95 2.14 0.20
C CYS A 108 -6.31 0.80 -0.18
N SER A 109 -5.81 0.03 0.78
CA SER A 109 -5.24 -1.31 0.56
C SER A 109 -6.27 -2.44 0.65
N VAL A 110 -7.47 -2.20 1.22
CA VAL A 110 -8.55 -3.21 1.28
C VAL A 110 -8.88 -3.81 -0.10
N PRO A 111 -8.98 -3.04 -1.19
CA PRO A 111 -9.24 -3.60 -2.51
C PRO A 111 -8.16 -4.57 -3.00
N LEU A 112 -6.89 -4.40 -2.58
CA LEU A 112 -5.82 -5.34 -2.91
C LEU A 112 -6.05 -6.72 -2.27
N VAL A 113 -6.64 -6.75 -1.07
CA VAL A 113 -7.03 -8.00 -0.39
C VAL A 113 -8.22 -8.64 -1.11
N ALA A 114 -9.20 -7.86 -1.56
CA ALA A 114 -10.32 -8.38 -2.35
C ALA A 114 -9.86 -9.06 -3.65
N VAL A 115 -8.81 -8.54 -4.30
CA VAL A 115 -8.19 -9.16 -5.48
C VAL A 115 -7.61 -10.55 -5.18
N CYS A 116 -7.10 -10.80 -3.97
CA CYS A 116 -6.68 -12.14 -3.55
C CYS A 116 -7.84 -13.15 -3.62
N LEU A 117 -9.03 -12.70 -3.23
CA LEU A 117 -10.21 -13.54 -3.03
C LEU A 117 -10.92 -13.89 -4.34
N LEU A 118 -10.66 -13.15 -5.42
CA LEU A 118 -11.21 -13.46 -6.75
C LEU A 118 -11.00 -14.94 -7.09
N PRO A 119 -11.97 -15.66 -7.66
CA PRO A 119 -11.78 -17.02 -8.16
C PRO A 119 -10.80 -17.04 -9.33
N ASP A 120 -10.07 -18.13 -9.51
CA ASP A 120 -9.36 -18.36 -10.77
C ASP A 120 -10.39 -18.75 -11.83
N LYS A 121 -10.24 -18.27 -13.08
CA LYS A 121 -11.07 -18.74 -14.19
C LYS A 121 -10.87 -20.25 -14.31
N MET A 122 -11.94 -21.03 -14.14
CA MET A 122 -11.88 -22.45 -14.45
C MET A 122 -11.62 -22.56 -15.96
N LYS A 123 -10.45 -23.09 -16.32
CA LYS A 123 -10.20 -23.56 -17.69
C LYS A 123 -11.06 -24.82 -17.84
N VAL A 124 -12.29 -24.63 -18.32
CA VAL A 124 -13.07 -25.70 -18.95
C VAL A 124 -12.41 -26.03 -20.27
#